data_AF-A0A3D5SPR5-F1
#
_entry.id   AF-A0A3D5SPR5-F1
#
_cell.length_a   1.000
_cell.length_b   1.000
_cell.length_c   1.000
_cell.angle_alpha   90.00
_cell.angle_beta   90.00
_cell.angle_gamma   90.00
#
_symmetry.space_group_name_H-M   'P 1'
#
loop_
_entity.id
_entity.type
_entity.pdbx_description
1 polymer ?
#
loop_
_entity_poly.entity_id
_entity_poly.type
_entity_poly.pdbx_seq_one_letter_code
_entity_poly.pdbx_strand_id
1 'polypeptide(L)'
;MTVVDIGANVGYYTLIAASVVGASGKVYAFEPEPSNYELLTRNIAANGHKNVLPSPEAVSDRVGSMKLYIDSQNFGNRSFSQQNIVHDGGAVDVNTTTLDCLCLSGKIAKQIDVMKIDAQGAEGFI
;
A
#
# COMPACT_ATOMS: atom_id res chain seq x y z
N MET A 1 -9.17 6.19 -15.86
CA MET A 1 -9.57 5.32 -14.75
C MET A 1 -8.68 5.62 -13.55
N THR A 2 -9.23 5.64 -12.35
CA THR A 2 -8.52 5.77 -11.07
C THR A 2 -8.53 4.44 -10.34
N VAL A 3 -7.35 3.93 -10.01
CA VAL A 3 -7.17 2.71 -9.22
C VAL A 3 -6.53 3.04 -7.88
N VAL A 4 -6.99 2.41 -6.82
CA VAL A 4 -6.32 2.39 -5.51
C VAL A 4 -5.85 0.97 -5.21
N ASP A 5 -4.56 0.80 -4.90
CA ASP A 5 -3.94 -0.48 -4.52
C ASP A 5 -3.46 -0.37 -3.06
N ILE A 6 -4.19 -1.02 -2.14
CA ILE A 6 -3.86 -1.09 -0.72
C ILE A 6 -3.10 -2.38 -0.44
N GLY A 7 -1.94 -2.26 0.20
CA GLY A 7 -0.97 -3.34 0.35
C GLY A 7 -0.29 -3.66 -0.97
N ALA A 8 0.30 -2.64 -1.59
CA ALA A 8 0.88 -2.72 -2.93
C ALA A 8 2.11 -3.66 -3.00
N ASN A 9 2.72 -4.00 -1.86
CA ASN A 9 3.90 -4.84 -1.75
C ASN A 9 4.99 -4.34 -2.73
N VAL A 10 5.65 -5.22 -3.49
CA VAL A 10 6.63 -4.86 -4.52
C VAL A 10 6.01 -4.33 -5.82
N GLY A 11 4.68 -4.14 -5.88
CA GLY A 11 4.00 -3.46 -6.97
C GLY A 11 3.42 -4.33 -8.09
N TYR A 12 3.28 -5.64 -7.90
CA TYR A 12 2.78 -6.54 -8.96
C TYR A 12 1.45 -6.05 -9.57
N TYR A 13 0.43 -5.83 -8.73
CA TYR A 13 -0.86 -5.32 -9.18
C TYR A 13 -0.82 -3.84 -9.56
N THR A 14 -0.04 -3.03 -8.84
CA THR A 14 0.18 -1.61 -9.14
C THR A 14 0.66 -1.41 -10.58
N LEU A 15 1.66 -2.17 -11.03
CA LEU A 15 2.22 -2.06 -12.38
C LEU A 15 1.23 -2.52 -13.45
N ILE A 16 0.50 -3.61 -13.20
CA ILE A 16 -0.56 -4.08 -14.11
C ILE A 16 -1.62 -2.99 -14.26
N ALA A 17 -2.13 -2.45 -13.14
CA ALA A 17 -3.08 -1.36 -13.14
C ALA A 17 -2.54 -0.14 -13.91
N ALA A 18 -1.29 0.24 -13.67
CA ALA A 18 -0.66 1.38 -14.32
C ALA A 18 -0.60 1.25 -15.86
N SER A 19 -0.52 0.02 -16.37
CA SER A 19 -0.53 -0.27 -17.81
C SER A 19 -1.92 -0.22 -18.47
N VAL A 20 -3.00 -0.36 -17.70
CA VAL A 20 -4.38 -0.49 -18.23
C VAL A 20 -5.33 0.66 -17.85
N VAL A 21 -4.91 1.59 -17.00
CA VAL A 21 -5.75 2.73 -16.55
C VAL A 21 -6.02 3.79 -17.63
N GLY A 22 -5.36 3.68 -18.78
CA GLY A 22 -5.45 4.63 -19.90
C GLY A 22 -4.54 5.86 -19.73
N ALA A 23 -4.47 6.70 -20.76
CA ALA A 23 -3.51 7.81 -20.86
C ALA A 23 -3.61 8.87 -19.74
N SER A 24 -4.82 9.11 -19.22
CA SER A 24 -5.08 10.05 -18.11
C SER A 24 -5.36 9.35 -16.78
N GLY A 25 -5.28 8.02 -16.77
CA GLY A 25 -5.55 7.23 -15.57
C GLY A 25 -4.46 7.33 -14.53
N LYS A 26 -4.79 7.05 -13.28
CA LYS A 26 -3.87 7.13 -12.13
C LYS A 26 -4.00 5.89 -11.25
N VAL A 27 -2.89 5.51 -10.63
CA VAL A 27 -2.83 4.46 -9.60
C VAL A 27 -2.28 5.08 -8.33
N TYR A 28 -3.03 4.97 -7.24
CA TYR A 28 -2.56 5.32 -5.90
C TYR A 28 -2.20 4.04 -5.16
N ALA A 29 -0.92 3.84 -4.85
CA ALA A 29 -0.39 2.60 -4.30
C ALA A 29 0.11 2.82 -2.87
N PHE A 30 -0.44 2.09 -1.90
CA PHE A 30 -0.12 2.21 -0.48
C PHE A 30 0.63 0.97 -0.02
N GLU A 31 1.88 1.14 0.43
CA GLU A 31 2.71 0.08 0.98
C GLU A 31 3.48 0.58 2.21
N PRO A 32 3.11 0.14 3.42
CA PRO A 32 3.70 0.67 4.64
C PRO A 32 5.06 0.04 5.03
N GLU A 33 5.40 -1.15 4.53
CA GLU A 33 6.68 -1.77 4.89
C GLU A 33 7.83 -1.10 4.11
N PRO A 34 8.86 -0.56 4.79
CA PRO A 34 9.88 0.25 4.14
C PRO A 34 10.64 -0.46 3.00
N SER A 35 10.95 -1.75 3.17
CA SER A 35 11.71 -2.52 2.17
C SER A 35 10.87 -2.78 0.91
N ASN A 36 9.61 -3.16 1.09
CA ASN A 36 8.65 -3.33 0.00
C ASN A 36 8.36 -2.01 -0.70
N TYR A 37 8.22 -0.91 0.04
CA TYR A 37 8.03 0.42 -0.52
C TYR A 37 9.23 0.86 -1.39
N GLU A 38 10.46 0.57 -0.96
CA GLU A 38 11.66 0.80 -1.76
C GLU A 38 11.64 -0.03 -3.05
N LEU A 39 11.25 -1.31 -2.98
CA LEU A 39 11.11 -2.16 -4.16
C LEU A 39 9.99 -1.69 -5.10
N LEU A 40 8.85 -1.28 -4.55
CA LEU A 40 7.72 -0.70 -5.30
C LEU A 40 8.18 0.51 -6.11
N THR A 41 8.84 1.48 -5.48
CA THR A 41 9.31 2.70 -6.15
C THR A 41 10.35 2.41 -7.23
N ARG A 42 11.28 1.48 -6.97
CA ARG A 42 12.25 1.00 -7.98
C ARG A 42 11.55 0.33 -9.16
N ASN A 43 10.56 -0.51 -8.91
CA ASN A 43 9.81 -1.22 -9.94
C ASN A 43 8.94 -0.27 -10.79
N ILE A 44 8.32 0.74 -10.17
CA ILE A 44 7.61 1.82 -10.88
C ILE A 44 8.56 2.54 -11.83
N ALA A 45 9.74 2.93 -11.34
CA ALA A 45 10.75 3.64 -12.12
C ALA A 45 11.31 2.78 -13.27
N ALA A 46 11.61 1.52 -13.00
CA ALA A 46 12.14 0.58 -14.00
C ALA A 46 11.17 0.32 -15.16
N ASN A 47 9.87 0.40 -14.91
CA ASN A 47 8.82 0.25 -15.93
C ASN A 47 8.40 1.60 -16.55
N GLY A 48 8.98 2.71 -16.12
CA GLY A 48 8.71 4.04 -16.70
C GLY A 48 7.31 4.60 -16.43
N HIS A 49 6.59 4.07 -15.43
CA HIS A 49 5.26 4.55 -15.10
C HIS A 49 5.30 5.91 -14.40
N LYS A 50 4.66 6.91 -15.00
CA LYS A 50 4.51 8.28 -14.45
C LYS A 50 3.15 8.53 -13.82
N ASN A 51 2.24 7.58 -13.96
CA ASN A 51 0.85 7.63 -13.52
C ASN A 51 0.62 6.90 -12.19
N VAL A 52 1.68 6.44 -11.53
CA VAL A 52 1.62 5.79 -10.21
C VAL A 52 2.08 6.78 -9.15
N LEU A 53 1.28 6.92 -8.09
CA LEU A 53 1.57 7.71 -6.90
C LEU A 53 1.73 6.75 -5.71
N PRO A 54 2.97 6.30 -5.41
CA PRO A 54 3.22 5.46 -4.25
C PRO A 54 3.19 6.27 -2.94
N SER A 55 2.68 5.69 -1.87
CA SER A 55 2.71 6.24 -0.50
C SER A 55 3.18 5.18 0.51
N PRO A 56 4.07 5.54 1.47
CA PRO A 56 4.53 4.65 2.53
C PRO A 56 3.57 4.59 3.73
N GLU A 57 2.33 5.07 3.57
CA GLU A 57 1.31 5.07 4.62
C GLU A 57 0.47 3.78 4.56
N ALA A 58 0.15 3.20 5.71
CA ALA A 58 -0.87 2.16 5.83
C ALA A 58 -2.27 2.81 5.76
N VAL A 59 -3.15 2.29 4.91
CA VAL A 59 -4.56 2.68 4.94
C VAL A 59 -5.24 1.90 6.07
N SER A 60 -5.96 2.61 6.93
CA SER A 60 -6.57 2.12 8.16
C SER A 60 -7.81 2.97 8.52
N ASP A 61 -8.43 2.69 9.66
CA ASP A 61 -9.66 3.31 10.19
C ASP A 61 -9.35 4.57 10.98
N ARG A 62 -8.05 4.87 11.16
CA ARG A 62 -7.56 6.04 11.88
C ARG A 62 -6.25 6.56 11.32
N VAL A 63 -6.08 7.88 11.48
CA VAL A 63 -4.80 8.56 11.25
C VAL A 63 -3.90 8.38 12.48
N GLY A 64 -2.61 8.14 12.27
CA GLY A 64 -1.65 8.00 13.36
C GLY A 64 -0.44 7.14 12.98
N SER A 65 -0.04 6.26 13.89
CA SER A 65 0.99 5.25 13.63
C SER A 65 0.60 3.91 14.25
N MET A 66 1.15 2.83 13.70
CA MET A 66 0.97 1.47 14.22
C MET A 66 2.22 0.61 14.02
N LYS A 67 2.34 -0.45 14.81
CA LYS A 67 3.41 -1.43 14.66
C LYS A 67 3.05 -2.43 13.57
N LEU A 68 3.90 -2.52 12.56
CA LEU A 68 3.89 -3.60 11.58
C LEU A 68 4.96 -4.62 12.00
N TYR A 69 4.53 -5.83 12.35
CA TYR A 69 5.41 -6.93 12.73
C TYR A 69 5.86 -7.69 11.49
N ILE A 70 7.12 -8.10 11.52
CA ILE A 70 7.85 -8.67 10.38
C ILE A 70 8.15 -10.14 10.68
N ASP A 71 7.78 -11.04 9.77
CA ASP A 71 8.29 -12.40 9.80
C ASP A 71 9.68 -12.47 9.16
N SER A 72 10.66 -12.98 9.92
CA SER A 72 12.07 -13.04 9.50
C SER A 72 12.35 -14.10 8.43
N GLN A 73 11.44 -15.07 8.24
CA GLN A 73 11.61 -16.14 7.25
C GLN A 73 10.60 -16.07 6.12
N ASN A 74 9.45 -15.41 6.34
CA ASN A 74 8.44 -15.18 5.32
C ASN A 74 8.30 -13.69 4.99
N PHE A 75 8.99 -13.24 3.94
CA PHE A 75 8.96 -11.84 3.51
C PHE A 75 7.57 -11.35 3.04
N GLY A 76 6.68 -12.26 2.67
CA GLY A 76 5.29 -11.94 2.34
C GLY A 76 4.38 -11.82 3.57
N ASN A 77 4.78 -12.36 4.72
CA ASN A 77 3.99 -12.28 5.95
C ASN A 77 4.39 -11.03 6.76
N ARG A 78 3.52 -10.02 6.70
CA ARG A 78 3.60 -8.78 7.47
C ARG A 78 2.25 -8.55 8.10
N SER A 79 2.21 -8.26 9.39
CA SER A 79 0.96 -8.20 10.14
C SER A 79 0.97 -7.10 11.19
N PHE A 80 -0.18 -6.46 11.39
CA PHE A 80 -0.38 -5.53 12.49
C PHE A 80 -0.63 -6.22 13.85
N SER A 81 -0.80 -7.54 13.85
CA SER A 81 -0.84 -8.38 15.04
C SER A 81 0.39 -9.27 15.12
N GLN A 82 1.14 -9.17 16.23
CA GLN A 82 2.31 -10.01 16.48
C GLN A 82 1.98 -11.50 16.52
N GLN A 83 0.75 -11.87 16.91
CA GLN A 83 0.31 -13.27 17.00
C GLN A 83 0.27 -13.98 15.64
N ASN A 84 0.22 -13.22 14.54
CA ASN A 84 0.24 -13.76 13.18
C ASN A 84 1.66 -13.95 12.63
N ILE A 85 2.69 -13.60 13.41
CA ILE A 85 4.09 -13.79 13.03
C ILE A 85 4.61 -15.08 13.66
N VAL A 86 5.14 -15.97 12.82
CA VAL A 86 5.66 -17.27 13.25
C VAL A 86 7.11 -17.15 13.68
N HIS A 87 7.91 -16.40 12.91
CA HIS A 87 9.32 -16.16 13.20
C HIS A 87 9.54 -14.67 13.44
N ASP A 88 9.78 -14.28 14.69
CA ASP A 88 9.99 -12.88 15.05
C ASP A 88 11.16 -12.28 14.25
N GLY A 89 10.84 -11.27 13.45
CA GLY A 89 11.80 -10.43 12.72
C GLY A 89 11.78 -8.98 13.20
N GLY A 90 11.11 -8.71 14.32
CA GLY A 90 10.93 -7.38 14.88
C GLY A 90 9.67 -6.68 14.38
N ALA A 91 9.61 -5.37 14.64
CA ALA A 91 8.51 -4.52 14.23
C ALA A 91 9.02 -3.15 13.78
N VAL A 92 8.33 -2.56 12.83
CA VAL A 92 8.56 -1.18 12.37
C VAL A 92 7.32 -0.34 12.67
N ASP A 93 7.52 0.89 13.13
CA ASP A 93 6.42 1.83 13.28
C ASP A 93 6.13 2.45 11.91
N VAL A 94 4.88 2.30 11.46
CA VAL A 94 4.41 2.82 10.16
C VAL A 94 3.33 3.85 10.40
N ASN A 95 3.27 4.86 9.52
CA ASN A 95 2.21 5.86 9.59
C ASN A 95 0.91 5.27 9.04
N THR A 96 -0.21 5.63 9.65
CA THR A 96 -1.55 5.25 9.21
C THR A 96 -2.33 6.46 8.75
N THR A 97 -3.19 6.26 7.76
CA THR A 97 -4.15 7.26 7.25
C THR A 97 -5.47 6.58 6.93
N THR A 98 -6.54 7.36 6.77
CA THR A 98 -7.82 6.85 6.27
C THR A 98 -8.05 7.27 4.82
N LEU A 99 -8.89 6.53 4.09
CA LEU A 99 -9.32 6.91 2.74
C LEU A 99 -10.05 8.25 2.74
N ASP A 100 -10.88 8.51 3.75
CA ASP A 100 -11.60 9.79 3.89
C ASP A 100 -10.63 10.97 4.01
N CYS A 101 -9.60 10.86 4.86
CA CYS A 101 -8.59 11.89 5.00
C CYS A 101 -7.84 12.13 3.69
N LEU A 102 -7.50 11.06 2.96
CA LEU A 102 -6.82 11.16 1.67
C LEU A 102 -7.71 11.84 0.60
N CYS A 103 -9.00 11.51 0.56
CA CYS A 103 -9.97 12.11 -0.36
C CYS A 103 -10.23 13.59 -0.04
N LEU A 104 -10.44 13.93 1.24
CA LEU A 104 -10.73 15.28 1.69
C LEU A 104 -9.54 16.23 1.52
N SER A 105 -8.32 15.74 1.73
CA SER A 105 -7.08 16.50 1.52
C SER A 105 -6.70 16.63 0.03
N GLY A 106 -7.35 15.89 -0.86
CA GLY A 106 -7.01 15.86 -2.29
C GLY A 106 -5.72 15.08 -2.61
N LYS A 107 -5.19 14.31 -1.64
CA LYS A 107 -4.07 13.39 -1.87
C LYS A 107 -4.45 12.26 -2.84
N ILE A 108 -5.70 11.81 -2.81
CA ILE A 108 -6.28 10.90 -3.81
C ILE A 108 -7.51 11.52 -4.49
N ALA A 109 -7.89 10.98 -5.64
CA ALA A 109 -9.09 11.43 -6.34
C ALA A 109 -10.37 11.02 -5.58
N LYS A 110 -11.39 11.88 -5.63
CA LYS A 110 -12.69 11.62 -4.97
C LYS A 110 -13.47 10.46 -5.58
N GLN A 111 -13.25 10.19 -6.86
CA GLN A 111 -13.88 9.06 -7.56
C GLN A 111 -12.82 8.00 -7.84
N ILE A 112 -13.06 6.82 -7.30
CA ILE A 112 -12.23 5.62 -7.46
C ILE A 112 -13.05 4.63 -8.28
N ASP A 113 -12.50 4.16 -9.40
CA ASP A 113 -13.17 3.22 -10.29
C ASP A 113 -12.94 1.78 -9.84
N VAL A 114 -11.73 1.49 -9.32
CA VAL A 114 -11.34 0.17 -8.82
C VAL A 114 -10.49 0.33 -7.57
N MET A 115 -10.78 -0.47 -6.55
CA MET A 115 -9.96 -0.59 -5.35
C MET A 115 -9.57 -2.05 -5.17
N LYS A 116 -8.26 -2.31 -5.12
CA LYS A 116 -7.71 -3.59 -4.68
C LYS A 116 -7.27 -3.43 -3.23
N ILE A 117 -7.64 -4.41 -2.41
CA ILE A 117 -7.28 -4.47 -1.00
C ILE A 117 -6.71 -5.86 -0.73
N ASP A 118 -5.45 -5.90 -0.31
CA ASP A 118 -4.78 -7.09 0.22
C ASP A 118 -3.83 -6.59 1.31
N ALA A 119 -4.35 -6.48 2.53
CA ALA A 119 -3.67 -5.86 3.66
C ALA A 119 -3.25 -6.91 4.71
N GLN A 120 -3.09 -8.17 4.26
CA GLN A 120 -2.62 -9.30 5.07
C GLN A 120 -3.42 -9.49 6.37
N GLY A 121 -4.75 -9.41 6.29
CA GLY A 121 -5.66 -9.61 7.42
C GLY A 121 -6.09 -8.31 8.13
N ALA A 122 -5.68 -7.16 7.64
CA ALA A 122 -6.06 -5.85 8.16
C ALA A 122 -7.29 -5.23 7.46
N GLU A 123 -7.96 -5.96 6.57
CA GLU A 123 -9.02 -5.43 5.71
C GLU A 123 -10.22 -4.89 6.50
N GLY A 124 -10.51 -5.46 7.67
CA GLY A 124 -11.58 -4.99 8.54
C GLY A 124 -11.36 -3.60 9.16
N PHE A 125 -10.16 -3.04 9.02
CA PHE A 125 -9.79 -1.71 9.48
C PHE A 125 -9.67 -0.69 8.34
N ILE A 126 -10.14 -0.96 7.11
CA ILE A 126 -9.98 -0.06 5.96
C ILE A 126 -11.28 0.64 5.60
#